data_AF-A0A1H7HY12-F1
#
_entry.id   AF-A0A1H7HY12-F1
#
_cell.length_a   1.000
_cell.length_b   1.000
_cell.length_c   1.000
_cell.angle_alpha   90.00
_cell.angle_beta   90.00
_cell.angle_gamma   90.00
#
_symmetry.space_group_name_H-M   'P 1'
#
loop_
_entity.id
_entity.type
_entity.pdbx_description
1 polymer ?
#
loop_
_entity_poly.entity_id
_entity_poly.type
_entity_poly.pdbx_seq_one_letter_code
_entity_poly.pdbx_strand_id
1 'polypeptide(L)'
;MVAEPALTDHAATDHAATDHAATDHAATDHAVAGAADAAVAGLFAAAGVPPPDGPPPAGHPLGDAEVEQRLAELDELLGRVEEIPGPAGELALEAVAALAEVYGAALTRAMAYASGATGSTGTPLVEAFTGDDLLGHLLALHGIHPAPVEERIARALDEVRAEVGSTGEITLLRIGAGVAEVRVVEEGGSGCGCASAAAPLGDVVRDAVLAAAPELSEVRAVTPEVPRPATFIPLDALLRPPVRSSPR
;
A
#
# COMPACT_ATOMS: atom_id res chain seq x y z
N MET A 1 -49.37 -41.62 -56.48
CA MET A 1 -50.74 -41.08 -56.63
C MET A 1 -51.73 -42.17 -56.21
N VAL A 2 -51.93 -42.31 -54.89
CA VAL A 2 -53.07 -42.95 -54.20
C VAL A 2 -53.18 -42.23 -52.84
N ALA A 3 -54.40 -41.95 -52.41
CA ALA A 3 -54.76 -41.01 -51.35
C ALA A 3 -55.06 -41.68 -49.98
N GLU A 4 -54.75 -40.93 -48.90
CA GLU A 4 -55.47 -40.73 -47.61
C GLU A 4 -55.84 -41.92 -46.68
N PRO A 5 -56.24 -41.68 -45.40
CA PRO A 5 -55.78 -40.68 -44.41
C PRO A 5 -55.67 -41.25 -42.96
N ALA A 6 -55.13 -40.48 -42.00
CA ALA A 6 -55.52 -40.63 -40.59
C ALA A 6 -55.29 -39.32 -39.79
N LEU A 7 -56.41 -38.69 -39.48
CA LEU A 7 -56.64 -37.65 -38.49
C LEU A 7 -56.18 -38.09 -37.08
N THR A 8 -55.53 -37.21 -36.34
CA THR A 8 -55.74 -37.04 -34.87
C THR A 8 -55.25 -35.64 -34.52
N ASP A 9 -56.14 -34.65 -34.58
CA ASP A 9 -56.89 -34.05 -33.47
C ASP A 9 -56.07 -33.06 -32.62
N HIS A 10 -56.54 -31.82 -32.67
CA HIS A 10 -56.06 -30.67 -31.91
C HIS A 10 -56.96 -30.53 -30.69
N ALA A 11 -56.41 -30.69 -29.49
CA ALA A 11 -57.02 -30.21 -28.25
C ALA A 11 -56.13 -29.15 -27.62
N ALA A 12 -56.73 -27.98 -27.44
CA ALA A 12 -56.16 -26.74 -26.94
C ALA A 12 -55.87 -26.76 -25.43
N THR A 13 -54.90 -25.91 -25.06
CA THR A 13 -54.76 -25.14 -23.80
C THR A 13 -54.82 -25.86 -22.44
N ASP A 14 -53.72 -25.78 -21.69
CA ASP A 14 -53.75 -24.93 -20.49
C ASP A 14 -52.37 -24.33 -20.16
N HIS A 15 -52.36 -23.03 -19.88
CA HIS A 15 -51.24 -22.27 -19.36
C HIS A 15 -51.35 -22.30 -17.84
N ALA A 16 -50.59 -23.17 -17.17
CA ALA A 16 -50.41 -23.10 -15.72
C ALA A 16 -49.12 -22.33 -15.42
N ALA A 17 -49.33 -21.16 -14.83
CA ALA A 17 -48.31 -20.25 -14.34
C ALA A 17 -47.51 -20.85 -13.17
N THR A 18 -46.25 -20.39 -13.06
CA THR A 18 -45.44 -20.20 -11.84
C THR A 18 -45.57 -21.20 -10.68
N ASP A 19 -44.48 -21.90 -10.41
CA ASP A 19 -43.85 -21.77 -9.09
C ASP A 19 -42.33 -21.89 -9.22
N HIS A 20 -41.64 -20.76 -9.09
CA HIS A 20 -40.20 -20.74 -8.82
C HIS A 20 -40.03 -21.13 -7.35
N ALA A 21 -39.60 -22.37 -7.10
CA ALA A 21 -38.99 -22.71 -5.84
C ALA A 21 -37.70 -21.90 -5.72
N ALA A 22 -37.80 -20.74 -5.07
CA ALA A 22 -36.67 -20.00 -4.54
C ALA A 22 -35.99 -20.89 -3.49
N THR A 23 -34.95 -21.60 -3.92
CA THR A 23 -34.07 -22.33 -3.01
C THR A 23 -33.27 -21.29 -2.24
N ASP A 24 -33.65 -21.10 -0.99
CA ASP A 24 -33.00 -20.29 0.03
C ASP A 24 -31.48 -20.53 0.04
N HIS A 25 -30.69 -19.60 -0.54
CA HIS A 25 -29.21 -19.61 -0.51
C HIS A 25 -28.65 -18.68 0.59
N ALA A 26 -29.51 -18.07 1.42
CA ALA A 26 -29.08 -17.08 2.41
C ALA A 26 -28.47 -17.68 3.70
N ALA A 27 -28.43 -19.01 3.84
CA ALA A 27 -27.98 -19.65 5.10
C ALA A 27 -26.51 -20.12 5.10
N THR A 28 -25.83 -20.17 3.96
CA THR A 28 -24.41 -20.61 3.89
C THR A 28 -23.39 -19.46 3.98
N ASP A 29 -23.79 -18.21 3.69
CA ASP A 29 -22.87 -17.06 3.73
C ASP A 29 -22.40 -16.72 5.15
N HIS A 30 -23.25 -16.89 6.18
CA HIS A 30 -22.84 -16.57 7.56
C HIS A 30 -21.88 -17.58 8.19
N ALA A 31 -21.85 -18.83 7.71
CA ALA A 31 -20.95 -19.85 8.26
C ALA A 31 -19.51 -19.72 7.71
N VAL A 32 -19.37 -19.37 6.42
CA VAL A 32 -18.07 -19.18 5.77
C VAL A 32 -17.43 -17.85 6.22
N ALA A 33 -18.24 -16.79 6.36
CA ALA A 33 -17.81 -15.53 6.94
C ALA A 33 -17.19 -15.73 8.35
N GLY A 34 -17.85 -16.47 9.25
CA GLY A 34 -17.34 -16.69 10.61
C GLY A 34 -16.00 -17.45 10.69
N ALA A 35 -15.72 -18.36 9.76
CA ALA A 35 -14.43 -19.09 9.70
C ALA A 35 -13.29 -18.21 9.20
N ALA A 36 -13.61 -17.31 8.27
CA ALA A 36 -12.71 -16.39 7.63
C ALA A 36 -12.27 -15.25 8.58
N ASP A 37 -13.21 -14.72 9.36
CA ASP A 37 -12.94 -13.76 10.45
C ASP A 37 -12.07 -14.39 11.55
N ALA A 38 -12.32 -15.66 11.88
CA ALA A 38 -11.51 -16.40 12.85
C ALA A 38 -10.09 -16.70 12.36
N ALA A 39 -9.88 -16.84 11.04
CA ALA A 39 -8.55 -17.05 10.46
C ALA A 39 -7.70 -15.76 10.50
N VAL A 40 -8.32 -14.62 10.18
CA VAL A 40 -7.69 -13.31 10.29
C VAL A 40 -7.42 -12.97 11.76
N ALA A 41 -8.41 -13.13 12.63
CA ALA A 41 -8.24 -12.98 14.09
C ALA A 41 -7.20 -13.96 14.65
N GLY A 42 -7.11 -15.18 14.10
CA GLY A 42 -6.10 -16.18 14.46
C GLY A 42 -4.68 -15.77 14.05
N LEU A 43 -4.52 -15.10 12.91
CA LEU A 43 -3.26 -14.53 12.45
C LEU A 43 -2.80 -13.39 13.38
N PHE A 44 -3.71 -12.50 13.79
CA PHE A 44 -3.44 -11.43 14.76
C PHE A 44 -3.16 -11.97 16.17
N ALA A 45 -3.91 -12.97 16.62
CA ALA A 45 -3.69 -13.63 17.90
C ALA A 45 -2.35 -14.38 17.94
N ALA A 46 -1.93 -15.00 16.83
CA ALA A 46 -0.62 -15.63 16.69
C ALA A 46 0.54 -14.62 16.73
N ALA A 47 0.28 -13.34 16.41
CA ALA A 47 1.24 -12.24 16.55
C ALA A 47 1.28 -11.64 17.97
N GLY A 48 0.42 -12.09 18.90
CA GLY A 48 0.30 -11.49 20.23
C GLY A 48 -0.31 -10.09 20.25
N VAL A 49 -0.93 -9.67 19.14
CA VAL A 49 -1.57 -8.35 18.99
C VAL A 49 -3.06 -8.52 19.29
N PRO A 50 -3.64 -7.77 20.26
CA PRO A 50 -5.08 -7.82 20.50
C PRO A 50 -5.83 -7.35 19.25
N PRO A 51 -6.98 -7.96 18.89
CA PRO A 51 -7.77 -7.50 17.76
C PRO A 51 -8.12 -6.02 17.96
N PRO A 52 -8.03 -5.18 16.92
CA PRO A 52 -8.32 -3.76 17.04
C PRO A 52 -9.77 -3.56 17.51
N ASP A 53 -10.02 -2.59 18.40
CA ASP A 53 -11.37 -2.17 18.85
C ASP A 53 -12.20 -1.47 17.72
N GLY A 54 -11.77 -1.60 16.47
CA GLY A 54 -12.42 -1.08 15.27
C GLY A 54 -13.22 -2.15 14.53
N PRO A 55 -14.01 -1.78 13.50
CA PRO A 55 -14.62 -2.76 12.61
C PRO A 55 -13.52 -3.69 12.04
N PRO A 56 -13.82 -4.99 11.85
CA PRO A 56 -12.86 -5.93 11.29
C PRO A 56 -12.28 -5.38 9.97
N PRO A 57 -11.01 -5.68 9.65
CA PRO A 57 -10.40 -5.21 8.41
C PRO A 57 -11.32 -5.56 7.24
N ALA A 58 -11.51 -4.61 6.31
CA ALA A 58 -12.57 -4.62 5.31
C ALA A 58 -12.48 -5.72 4.24
N GLY A 59 -11.72 -6.79 4.46
CA GLY A 59 -11.64 -7.95 3.58
C GLY A 59 -12.06 -9.20 4.33
N HIS A 60 -13.33 -9.59 4.23
CA HIS A 60 -13.69 -10.98 4.48
C HIS A 60 -12.94 -11.83 3.45
N PRO A 61 -12.21 -12.88 3.87
CA PRO A 61 -11.67 -13.84 2.93
C PRO A 61 -12.81 -14.37 2.06
N LEU A 62 -12.65 -14.20 0.74
CA LEU A 62 -13.63 -14.66 -0.24
C LEU A 62 -13.82 -16.17 -0.11
N GLY A 63 -15.07 -16.63 -0.14
CA GLY A 63 -15.38 -18.05 -0.22
C GLY A 63 -14.97 -18.64 -1.58
N ASP A 64 -14.74 -19.95 -1.65
CA ASP A 64 -14.27 -20.62 -2.87
C ASP A 64 -15.13 -20.30 -4.11
N ALA A 65 -16.46 -20.29 -3.95
CA ALA A 65 -17.39 -19.94 -5.04
C ALA A 65 -17.27 -18.47 -5.49
N GLU A 66 -17.03 -17.55 -4.56
CA GLU A 66 -16.80 -16.14 -4.88
C GLU A 66 -15.45 -15.96 -5.59
N VAL A 67 -14.43 -16.72 -5.19
CA VAL A 67 -13.12 -16.75 -5.88
C VAL A 67 -13.29 -17.24 -7.31
N GLU A 68 -13.99 -18.36 -7.54
CA GLU A 68 -14.27 -18.86 -8.89
C GLU A 68 -14.99 -17.81 -9.76
N GLN A 69 -16.00 -17.14 -9.19
CA GLN A 69 -16.70 -16.06 -9.90
C GLN A 69 -15.76 -14.89 -10.23
N ARG A 70 -14.92 -14.46 -9.28
CA ARG A 70 -13.97 -13.35 -9.50
C ARG A 70 -12.92 -13.68 -10.55
N LEU A 71 -12.48 -14.93 -10.62
CA LEU A 71 -11.56 -15.41 -11.66
C LEU A 71 -12.22 -15.39 -13.04
N ALA A 72 -13.47 -15.85 -13.15
CA ALA A 72 -14.21 -15.77 -14.41
C ALA A 72 -14.43 -14.32 -14.87
N GLU A 73 -14.81 -13.42 -13.94
CA GLU A 73 -14.95 -11.99 -14.23
C GLU A 73 -13.61 -11.35 -14.67
N LEU A 74 -12.49 -11.76 -14.07
CA LEU A 74 -11.16 -11.31 -14.46
C LEU A 74 -10.80 -11.78 -15.88
N ASP A 75 -11.03 -13.04 -16.20
CA ASP A 75 -10.76 -13.59 -17.55
C ASP A 75 -11.56 -12.84 -18.63
N GLU A 76 -12.84 -12.55 -18.37
CA GLU A 76 -13.67 -11.74 -19.28
C GLU A 76 -13.15 -10.30 -19.44
N LEU A 77 -12.65 -9.69 -18.36
CA LEU A 77 -12.04 -8.35 -18.41
C LEU A 77 -10.75 -8.36 -19.23
N LEU A 78 -9.88 -9.35 -19.03
CA LEU A 78 -8.64 -9.48 -19.77
C LEU A 78 -8.90 -9.73 -21.26
N GLY A 79 -9.85 -10.59 -21.60
CA GLY A 79 -10.26 -10.80 -22.99
C GLY A 79 -10.72 -9.50 -23.67
N ARG A 80 -11.47 -8.66 -22.96
CA ARG A 80 -11.85 -7.34 -23.48
C ARG A 80 -10.68 -6.38 -23.65
N VAL A 81 -9.66 -6.45 -22.80
CA VAL A 81 -8.44 -5.64 -22.94
C VAL A 81 -7.64 -6.08 -24.16
N GLU A 82 -7.53 -7.39 -24.42
CA GLU A 82 -6.86 -7.95 -25.60
C GLU A 82 -7.50 -7.51 -26.93
N GLU A 83 -8.81 -7.29 -26.93
CA GLU A 83 -9.53 -6.78 -28.11
C GLU A 83 -9.25 -5.29 -28.41
N ILE A 84 -8.67 -4.53 -27.48
CA ILE A 84 -8.36 -3.10 -27.68
C ILE A 84 -7.13 -2.97 -28.60
N PRO A 85 -7.27 -2.43 -29.83
CA PRO A 85 -6.16 -2.34 -30.74
C PRO A 85 -5.22 -1.18 -30.39
N GLY A 86 -3.93 -1.40 -30.61
CA GLY A 86 -2.89 -0.37 -30.54
C GLY A 86 -2.31 -0.15 -29.13
N PRO A 87 -1.53 0.94 -28.95
CA PRO A 87 -0.64 1.09 -27.79
C PRO A 87 -1.32 1.09 -26.42
N ALA A 88 -2.61 1.46 -26.37
CA ALA A 88 -3.35 1.49 -25.12
C ALA A 88 -3.67 0.08 -24.58
N GLY A 89 -4.04 -0.86 -25.46
CA GLY A 89 -4.28 -2.25 -25.08
C GLY A 89 -2.97 -2.96 -24.69
N GLU A 90 -1.91 -2.74 -25.48
CA GLU A 90 -0.57 -3.25 -25.18
C GLU A 90 -0.06 -2.79 -23.81
N LEU A 91 -0.18 -1.49 -23.51
CA LEU A 91 0.22 -0.92 -22.21
C LEU A 91 -0.62 -1.48 -21.05
N ALA A 92 -1.92 -1.70 -21.26
CA ALA A 92 -2.78 -2.26 -20.24
C ALA A 92 -2.41 -3.71 -19.90
N LEU A 93 -2.13 -4.54 -20.92
CA LEU A 93 -1.66 -5.91 -20.72
C LEU A 93 -0.28 -5.94 -20.07
N GLU A 94 0.63 -5.07 -20.46
CA GLU A 94 1.96 -4.93 -19.84
C GLU A 94 1.84 -4.55 -18.35
N ALA A 95 0.94 -3.61 -18.01
CA ALA A 95 0.69 -3.22 -16.63
C ALA A 95 0.14 -4.40 -15.78
N VAL A 96 -0.79 -5.18 -16.32
CA VAL A 96 -1.32 -6.38 -15.63
C VAL A 96 -0.25 -7.45 -15.48
N ALA A 97 0.57 -7.69 -16.51
CA ALA A 97 1.67 -8.64 -16.45
C ALA A 97 2.69 -8.24 -15.37
N ALA A 98 3.11 -6.98 -15.35
CA ALA A 98 4.00 -6.45 -14.31
C ALA A 98 3.38 -6.59 -12.90
N LEU A 99 2.08 -6.36 -12.76
CA LEU A 99 1.37 -6.59 -11.50
C LEU A 99 1.42 -8.07 -11.07
N ALA A 100 1.11 -8.99 -11.99
CA ALA A 100 1.15 -10.42 -11.73
C ALA A 100 2.55 -10.92 -11.34
N GLU A 101 3.60 -10.37 -11.96
CA GLU A 101 5.00 -10.67 -11.60
C GLU A 101 5.32 -10.25 -10.16
N VAL A 102 4.89 -9.05 -9.74
CA VAL A 102 5.09 -8.56 -8.37
C VAL A 102 4.37 -9.46 -7.36
N TYR A 103 3.10 -9.82 -7.61
CA TYR A 103 2.37 -10.74 -6.74
C TYR A 103 2.97 -12.15 -6.74
N GLY A 104 3.45 -12.64 -7.88
CA GLY A 104 4.16 -13.93 -7.96
C GLY A 104 5.43 -13.95 -7.13
N ALA A 105 6.21 -12.86 -7.15
CA ALA A 105 7.39 -12.70 -6.30
C ALA A 105 7.00 -12.67 -4.80
N ALA A 106 5.93 -11.96 -4.45
CA ALA A 106 5.42 -11.92 -3.08
C ALA A 106 4.99 -13.30 -2.58
N LEU A 107 4.16 -14.03 -3.35
CA LEU A 107 3.71 -15.38 -3.01
C LEU A 107 4.89 -16.35 -2.86
N THR A 108 5.89 -16.23 -3.72
CA THR A 108 7.12 -17.04 -3.64
C THR A 108 7.86 -16.81 -2.32
N ARG A 109 8.04 -15.55 -1.92
CA ARG A 109 8.67 -15.19 -0.64
C ARG A 109 7.85 -15.67 0.55
N ALA A 110 6.54 -15.45 0.52
CA ALA A 110 5.61 -15.91 1.57
C ALA A 110 5.73 -17.43 1.79
N MET A 111 5.78 -18.21 0.71
CA MET A 111 5.98 -19.65 0.77
C MET A 111 7.37 -20.05 1.28
N ALA A 112 8.43 -19.30 0.93
CA ALA A 112 9.77 -19.54 1.44
C ALA A 112 9.85 -19.36 2.97
N TYR A 113 9.19 -18.34 3.51
CA TYR A 113 9.07 -18.13 4.97
C TYR A 113 8.19 -19.21 5.62
N ALA A 114 7.02 -19.51 5.05
CA ALA A 114 6.09 -20.49 5.61
C ALA A 114 6.68 -21.92 5.63
N SER A 115 7.51 -22.26 4.64
CA SER A 115 8.22 -23.54 4.57
C SER A 115 9.48 -23.60 5.45
N GLY A 116 9.91 -22.47 6.03
CA GLY A 116 11.17 -22.36 6.78
C GLY A 116 12.44 -22.42 5.91
N ALA A 117 12.30 -22.33 4.58
CA ALA A 117 13.42 -22.39 3.64
C ALA A 117 14.42 -21.23 3.81
N THR A 118 13.99 -20.12 4.42
CA THR A 118 14.82 -18.94 4.69
C THR A 118 15.76 -19.11 5.89
N GLY A 119 15.67 -20.23 6.64
CA GLY A 119 16.48 -20.45 7.83
C GLY A 119 16.08 -19.58 9.04
N SER A 120 14.93 -18.86 8.97
CA SER A 120 14.39 -18.05 10.06
C SER A 120 13.71 -18.90 11.15
N THR A 121 14.25 -20.08 11.45
CA THR A 121 13.68 -21.00 12.45
C THR A 121 13.66 -20.31 13.81
N GLY A 122 12.49 -19.85 14.26
CA GLY A 122 12.27 -19.18 15.53
C GLY A 122 11.66 -17.78 15.44
N THR A 123 11.71 -17.12 14.28
CA THR A 123 11.00 -15.87 14.05
C THR A 123 9.52 -16.16 13.78
N PRO A 124 8.58 -15.53 14.49
CA PRO A 124 7.16 -15.62 14.17
C PRO A 124 6.89 -15.24 12.71
N LEU A 125 6.04 -16.01 12.01
CA LEU A 125 5.77 -15.81 10.58
C LEU A 125 5.29 -14.38 10.27
N VAL A 126 4.49 -13.80 11.16
CA VAL A 126 3.99 -12.43 11.04
C VAL A 126 5.15 -11.44 11.06
N GLU A 127 6.10 -11.59 11.98
CA GLU A 127 7.29 -10.73 12.05
C GLU A 127 8.12 -10.87 10.77
N ALA A 128 8.32 -12.11 10.30
CA ALA A 128 9.04 -12.36 9.05
C ALA A 128 8.37 -11.70 7.82
N PHE A 129 7.04 -11.72 7.73
CA PHE A 129 6.30 -11.07 6.64
C PHE A 129 6.36 -9.54 6.74
N THR A 130 6.23 -8.98 7.95
CA THR A 130 6.31 -7.52 8.15
C THR A 130 7.73 -6.94 8.06
N GLY A 131 8.74 -7.80 8.11
CA GLY A 131 10.15 -7.45 7.93
C GLY A 131 10.67 -7.69 6.51
N ASP A 132 9.93 -8.38 5.64
CA ASP A 132 10.22 -8.41 4.21
C ASP A 132 9.59 -7.18 3.55
N ASP A 133 10.39 -6.40 2.85
CA ASP A 133 9.93 -5.15 2.23
C ASP A 133 8.70 -5.40 1.34
N LEU A 134 8.77 -6.34 0.39
CA LEU A 134 7.69 -6.56 -0.57
C LEU A 134 6.40 -7.00 0.12
N LEU A 135 6.49 -7.96 1.05
CA LEU A 135 5.32 -8.43 1.81
C LEU A 135 4.76 -7.34 2.71
N GLY A 136 5.60 -6.60 3.44
CA GLY A 136 5.20 -5.47 4.27
C GLY A 136 4.44 -4.40 3.48
N HIS A 137 4.95 -4.03 2.30
CA HIS A 137 4.28 -3.06 1.41
C HIS A 137 2.91 -3.56 0.94
N LEU A 138 2.80 -4.82 0.51
CA LEU A 138 1.51 -5.36 0.06
C LEU A 138 0.50 -5.49 1.20
N LEU A 139 0.93 -5.88 2.39
CA LEU A 139 0.08 -5.92 3.58
C LEU A 139 -0.46 -4.51 3.92
N ALA A 140 0.40 -3.50 3.83
CA ALA A 140 0.02 -2.10 4.10
C ALA A 140 -0.95 -1.58 3.04
N LEU A 141 -0.66 -1.83 1.76
CA LEU A 141 -1.51 -1.47 0.62
C LEU A 141 -2.93 -2.05 0.73
N HIS A 142 -3.04 -3.29 1.20
CA HIS A 142 -4.33 -3.98 1.40
C HIS A 142 -4.98 -3.71 2.77
N GLY A 143 -4.39 -2.85 3.61
CA GLY A 143 -4.95 -2.48 4.91
C GLY A 143 -4.98 -3.63 5.93
N ILE A 144 -4.17 -4.68 5.72
CA ILE A 144 -4.09 -5.88 6.57
C ILE A 144 -2.78 -5.95 7.36
N HIS A 145 -1.95 -4.92 7.30
CA HIS A 145 -0.71 -4.85 8.05
C HIS A 145 -0.98 -4.73 9.57
N PRO A 146 -0.30 -5.52 10.43
CA PRO A 146 -0.61 -5.55 11.86
C PRO A 146 -0.16 -4.34 12.67
N ALA A 147 0.96 -3.71 12.30
CA ALA A 147 1.33 -2.42 12.89
C ALA A 147 0.52 -1.29 12.22
N PRO A 148 -0.03 -0.32 12.98
CA PRO A 148 -0.68 0.87 12.43
C PRO A 148 0.32 1.76 11.67
N VAL A 149 -0.21 2.66 10.84
CA VAL A 149 0.59 3.54 9.96
C VAL A 149 1.61 4.36 10.77
N GLU A 150 1.20 4.89 11.91
CA GLU A 150 2.03 5.68 12.81
C GLU A 150 3.27 4.92 13.29
N GLU A 151 3.08 3.66 13.70
CA GLU A 151 4.16 2.80 14.19
C GLU A 151 5.12 2.40 13.06
N ARG A 152 4.59 2.13 11.86
CA ARG A 152 5.41 1.83 10.68
C ARG A 152 6.30 2.99 10.30
N ILE A 153 5.73 4.19 10.25
CA ILE A 153 6.47 5.42 9.94
C ILE A 153 7.48 5.70 11.04
N ALA A 154 7.13 5.57 12.30
CA ALA A 154 8.06 5.77 13.41
C ALA A 154 9.29 4.85 13.28
N ARG A 155 9.07 3.55 13.00
CA ARG A 155 10.15 2.58 12.78
C ARG A 155 11.05 2.94 11.59
N ALA A 156 10.46 3.33 10.46
CA ALA A 156 11.24 3.75 9.29
C ALA A 156 12.07 5.01 9.58
N LEU A 157 11.52 5.97 10.32
CA LEU A 157 12.27 7.16 10.74
C LEU A 157 13.38 6.80 11.74
N ASP A 158 13.19 5.80 12.61
CA ASP A 158 14.24 5.28 13.50
C ASP A 158 15.41 4.65 12.73
N GLU A 159 15.11 3.89 11.68
CA GLU A 159 16.11 3.27 10.81
C GLU A 159 16.93 4.34 10.07
N VAL A 160 16.25 5.35 9.50
CA VAL A 160 16.92 6.49 8.86
C VAL A 160 17.75 7.28 9.88
N ARG A 161 17.26 7.50 11.11
CA ARG A 161 18.04 8.13 12.19
C ARG A 161 19.31 7.35 12.51
N ALA A 162 19.23 6.01 12.53
CA ALA A 162 20.38 5.16 12.79
C ALA A 162 21.42 5.23 11.66
N GLU A 163 20.98 5.34 10.41
CA GLU A 163 21.87 5.46 9.24
C GLU A 163 22.53 6.84 9.12
N VAL A 164 21.77 7.91 9.40
CA VAL A 164 22.21 9.31 9.28
C VAL A 164 23.03 9.78 10.50
N GLY A 165 22.91 9.07 11.63
CA GLY A 165 23.61 9.38 12.86
C GLY A 165 23.12 10.66 13.52
N SER A 166 24.00 11.36 14.26
CA SER A 166 23.66 12.60 15.00
C SER A 166 23.56 13.85 14.12
N THR A 167 23.54 13.70 12.79
CA THR A 167 23.68 14.81 11.84
C THR A 167 22.34 15.48 11.52
N GLY A 168 21.22 14.94 12.02
CA GLY A 168 19.93 15.59 11.87
C GLY A 168 18.84 15.11 12.82
N GLU A 169 17.93 16.02 13.16
CA GLU A 169 16.73 15.74 13.94
C GLU A 169 15.57 15.45 12.98
N ILE A 170 15.03 14.24 13.05
CA ILE A 170 13.91 13.78 12.24
C ILE A 170 12.72 13.51 13.15
N THR A 171 11.62 14.23 12.97
CA THR A 171 10.42 14.10 13.81
C THR A 171 9.15 14.10 12.96
N LEU A 172 8.30 13.08 13.13
CA LEU A 172 6.97 13.06 12.54
C LEU A 172 6.08 14.13 13.21
N LEU A 173 5.51 15.04 12.42
CA LEU A 173 4.64 16.11 12.94
C LEU A 173 3.18 15.70 12.93
N ARG A 174 2.71 15.18 11.79
CA ARG A 174 1.30 14.87 11.56
C ARG A 174 1.15 13.89 10.40
N ILE A 175 0.15 13.04 10.51
CA ILE A 175 -0.42 12.31 9.39
C ILE A 175 -1.86 12.80 9.22
N GLY A 176 -2.25 13.15 7.99
CA GLY A 176 -3.62 13.57 7.70
C GLY A 176 -3.93 13.53 6.21
N ALA A 177 -5.12 13.03 5.86
CA ALA A 177 -5.61 12.94 4.49
C ALA A 177 -4.63 12.27 3.49
N GLY A 178 -3.91 11.24 3.93
CA GLY A 178 -2.93 10.54 3.09
C GLY A 178 -1.62 11.29 2.89
N VAL A 179 -1.33 12.32 3.70
CA VAL A 179 -0.07 13.06 3.67
C VAL A 179 0.63 12.97 5.03
N ALA A 180 1.92 12.61 5.03
CA ALA A 180 2.77 12.67 6.22
C ALA A 180 3.65 13.93 6.20
N GLU A 181 3.59 14.72 7.26
CA GLU A 181 4.48 15.86 7.50
C GLU A 181 5.62 15.43 8.42
N VAL A 182 6.84 15.46 7.89
CA VAL A 182 8.05 15.10 8.64
C VAL A 182 8.96 16.30 8.75
N ARG A 183 9.31 16.68 9.97
CA ARG A 183 10.34 17.69 10.23
C ARG A 183 11.71 17.05 10.05
N VAL A 184 12.55 17.70 9.24
CA VAL A 184 13.94 17.32 9.05
C VAL A 184 14.82 18.54 9.34
N VAL A 185 15.67 18.45 10.36
CA VAL A 185 16.67 19.46 10.71
C VAL A 185 18.04 18.87 10.43
N GLU A 186 18.82 19.47 9.53
CA GLU A 186 20.20 19.07 9.29
C GLU A 186 21.15 19.91 10.18
N GLU A 187 21.90 19.26 11.08
CA GLU A 187 22.97 19.90 11.87
C GLU A 187 24.21 20.09 10.99
N GLY A 188 24.13 21.04 10.06
CA GLY A 188 25.17 21.18 9.04
C GLY A 188 24.94 22.27 8.04
N GLY A 189 24.44 23.44 8.48
CA GLY A 189 24.52 24.69 7.72
C GLY A 189 23.78 24.69 6.38
N SER A 190 22.63 25.35 6.35
CA SER A 190 22.09 25.94 5.13
C SER A 190 23.15 26.90 4.53
N GLY A 191 23.98 26.38 3.62
CA GLY A 191 25.14 27.10 3.13
C GLY A 191 26.03 26.28 2.20
N CYS A 192 25.94 26.62 0.92
CA CYS A 192 26.89 26.34 -0.16
C CYS A 192 26.61 25.10 -1.02
N GLY A 193 26.28 25.37 -2.28
CA GLY A 193 26.04 24.38 -3.32
C GLY A 193 27.32 23.62 -3.68
N CYS A 194 27.45 22.43 -3.12
CA CYS A 194 28.32 21.39 -3.66
C CYS A 194 27.47 20.13 -3.84
N ALA A 195 26.79 20.04 -4.99
CA ALA A 195 26.09 18.84 -5.41
C ALA A 195 27.11 17.74 -5.68
N SER A 196 27.27 16.83 -4.72
CA SER A 196 27.98 15.57 -4.93
C SER A 196 27.09 14.42 -4.48
N ALA A 197 26.50 13.76 -5.47
CA ALA A 197 26.04 12.35 -5.53
C ALA A 197 25.22 11.71 -4.38
N ALA A 198 24.95 12.39 -3.27
CA ALA A 198 24.05 11.92 -2.21
C ALA A 198 22.69 12.58 -2.38
N ALA A 199 21.62 11.78 -2.29
CA ALA A 199 20.27 12.31 -2.21
C ALA A 199 20.15 13.23 -0.98
N PRO A 200 19.49 14.40 -1.10
CA PRO A 200 19.15 15.23 0.05
C PRO A 200 18.50 14.39 1.16
N LEU A 201 18.79 14.67 2.44
CA LEU A 201 18.22 13.91 3.57
C LEU A 201 16.67 13.87 3.50
N GLY A 202 16.06 14.94 2.99
CA GLY A 202 14.61 15.00 2.75
C GLY A 202 14.10 13.94 1.76
N ASP A 203 14.86 13.61 0.72
CA ASP A 203 14.49 12.57 -0.26
C ASP A 203 14.65 11.17 0.35
N VAL A 204 15.72 10.95 1.14
CA VAL A 204 15.93 9.69 1.88
C VAL A 204 14.78 9.44 2.86
N VAL A 205 14.41 10.46 3.64
CA VAL A 205 13.26 10.39 4.57
C VAL A 205 11.97 10.15 3.83
N ARG A 206 11.74 10.86 2.71
CA ARG A 206 10.55 10.68 1.88
C ARG A 206 10.44 9.25 1.35
N ASP A 207 11.51 8.71 0.79
CA ASP A 207 11.53 7.37 0.21
C ASP A 207 11.33 6.30 1.30
N ALA A 208 11.98 6.45 2.47
CA ALA A 208 11.78 5.55 3.61
C ALA A 208 10.34 5.57 4.14
N VAL A 209 9.73 6.76 4.24
CA VAL A 209 8.34 6.89 4.72
C VAL A 209 7.35 6.33 3.71
N LEU A 210 7.54 6.59 2.41
CA LEU A 210 6.70 6.02 1.35
C LEU A 210 6.83 4.51 1.25
N ALA A 211 8.02 3.97 1.55
CA ALA A 211 8.22 2.53 1.63
C ALA A 211 7.46 1.91 2.82
N ALA A 212 7.51 2.56 3.99
CA ALA A 212 6.85 2.05 5.19
C ALA A 212 5.33 2.27 5.21
N ALA A 213 4.83 3.24 4.46
CA ALA A 213 3.42 3.62 4.40
C ALA A 213 3.00 3.92 2.94
N PRO A 214 2.90 2.89 2.09
CA PRO A 214 2.54 3.04 0.67
C PRO A 214 1.12 3.57 0.45
N GLU A 215 0.26 3.51 1.45
CA GLU A 215 -1.07 4.13 1.45
C GLU A 215 -1.03 5.68 1.54
N LEU A 216 0.14 6.28 1.79
CA LEU A 216 0.32 7.72 1.71
C LEU A 216 0.48 8.18 0.27
N SER A 217 -0.33 9.18 -0.10
CA SER A 217 -0.24 9.87 -1.39
C SER A 217 0.94 10.82 -1.51
N GLU A 218 1.43 11.39 -0.40
CA GLU A 218 2.51 12.37 -0.38
C GLU A 218 3.25 12.38 0.97
N VAL A 219 4.55 12.69 0.95
CA VAL A 219 5.34 12.98 2.17
C VAL A 219 5.97 14.35 1.99
N ARG A 220 5.72 15.26 2.95
CA ARG A 220 6.33 16.59 2.99
C ARG A 220 7.43 16.64 4.04
N ALA A 221 8.66 16.79 3.57
CA ALA A 221 9.79 17.19 4.40
C ALA A 221 9.69 18.70 4.70
N VAL A 222 9.44 19.05 5.95
CA VAL A 222 9.43 20.43 6.44
C VAL A 222 10.78 20.71 7.09
N THR A 223 11.67 21.41 6.38
CA THR A 223 12.87 21.98 7.00
C THR A 223 12.48 23.30 7.68
N PRO A 224 12.62 23.44 9.00
CA PRO A 224 12.37 24.71 9.64
C PRO A 224 13.37 25.74 9.11
N GLU A 225 12.85 26.86 8.60
CA GLU A 225 13.69 27.99 8.23
C GLU A 225 14.34 28.52 9.52
N VAL A 226 15.61 28.18 9.75
CA VAL A 226 16.38 28.76 10.85
C VAL A 226 16.35 30.27 10.62
N PRO A 227 15.80 31.08 11.55
CA PRO A 227 15.86 32.53 11.41
C PRO A 227 17.33 32.89 11.27
N ARG A 228 17.76 33.30 10.08
CA ARG A 228 19.09 33.88 9.91
C ARG A 228 19.16 34.99 10.95
N PRO A 229 20.10 34.96 11.92
CA PRO A 229 20.26 36.09 12.81
C PRO A 229 20.45 37.27 11.86
N ALA A 230 19.53 38.24 11.92
CA ALA A 230 19.67 39.44 11.14
C ALA A 230 21.06 39.97 11.48
N THR A 231 21.99 39.92 10.52
CA THR A 231 23.28 40.56 10.68
C THR A 231 22.97 42.04 10.79
N PHE A 232 22.76 42.48 12.02
CA PHE A 232 22.47 43.85 12.34
C PHE A 232 23.78 44.60 12.12
N ILE A 233 23.94 45.15 10.93
CA ILE A 233 24.98 46.13 10.65
C ILE A 233 24.42 47.45 11.20
N PRO A 234 24.91 47.95 12.35
CA PRO A 234 24.46 49.24 12.85
C PRO A 234 24.74 50.30 11.78
N LEU A 235 23.77 51.17 11.52
CA LEU A 235 23.88 52.18 10.47
C LEU A 235 25.12 53.07 10.66
N ASP A 236 25.57 53.24 11.92
CA ASP A 236 26.80 53.95 12.29
C ASP A 236 28.08 53.31 11.71
N ALA A 237 28.08 51.99 11.47
CA ALA A 237 29.19 51.31 10.81
C ALA A 237 29.23 51.58 9.30
N LEU A 238 28.08 51.87 8.67
CA LEU A 238 27.97 52.25 7.25
C LEU A 238 28.19 53.74 7.02
N LEU A 239 27.85 54.57 8.01
CA LEU A 239 28.03 56.02 7.95
C LEU A 239 29.44 56.46 8.35
N ARG A 240 30.27 55.54 8.88
CA ARG A 240 31.66 55.82 9.18
C ARG A 240 32.44 56.00 7.86
N PRO A 241 32.99 57.20 7.57
CA PRO A 241 33.80 57.40 6.38
C PRO A 241 35.00 56.46 6.38
N PRO A 242 35.39 55.87 5.23
CA PRO A 242 36.60 55.08 5.17
C PRO A 242 37.78 55.94 5.63
N VAL A 243 38.48 55.49 6.67
CA VAL A 243 39.71 56.12 7.13
C VAL A 243 40.70 56.09 5.96
N ARG A 244 40.94 57.25 5.35
CA ARG A 244 41.99 57.40 4.34
C ARG A 244 43.32 57.22 5.05
N SER A 245 43.94 56.07 4.89
CA SER A 245 45.35 55.87 5.22
C SER A 245 46.18 56.82 4.34
N SER A 246 46.95 57.73 4.95
CA SER A 246 47.86 58.57 4.19
C SER A 246 49.06 57.73 3.71
N PRO A 247 49.53 57.92 2.47
CA PRO A 247 50.78 57.31 2.04
C PRO A 247 51.94 57.97 2.79
N ARG A 248 52.94 57.15 3.12
CA ARG A 248 54.17 57.55 3.81
C ARG A 248 55.25 57.90 2.80
#